data_AF-A0A7X9HYD2-F1
#
_entry.id   AF-A0A7X9HYD2-F1
#
_cell.length_a   1.000
_cell.length_b   1.000
_cell.length_c   1.000
_cell.angle_alpha   90.00
_cell.angle_beta   90.00
_cell.angle_gamma   90.00
#
_symmetry.space_group_name_H-M   'P 1'
#
loop_
_entity.id
_entity.type
_entity.pdbx_description
1 polymer ?
#
loop_
_entity_poly.entity_id
_entity_poly.type
_entity_poly.pdbx_seq_one_letter_code
_entity_poly.pdbx_strand_id
1 'polypeptide(L)'
;MPVKGGKIYAELSESLERMADGIEKHSSEEDFPPSLTKVKLREERKKLEDFAQKYEEVLTEARIAYDRYSELAMRLKKCHSDYKTILEGFYGKRSEILKDFGLTPWKPGGRKGAREKK
;
A
#
# COMPACT_ATOMS: atom_id res chain seq x y z
N MET A 1 -2.93 -1.46 4.65
CA MET A 1 -3.83 -2.53 4.15
C MET A 1 -3.96 -3.59 5.24
N PRO A 2 -5.19 -3.98 5.63
CA PRO A 2 -5.38 -4.88 6.77
C PRO A 2 -5.14 -6.33 6.36
N VAL A 3 -4.37 -6.99 7.22
CA VAL A 3 -3.77 -8.31 7.08
C VAL A 3 -4.84 -9.39 7.34
N LYS A 4 -5.49 -9.88 6.28
CA LYS A 4 -6.14 -11.22 6.33
C LYS A 4 -5.11 -12.35 6.30
N GLY A 5 -3.89 -12.09 5.84
CA GLY A 5 -2.81 -13.08 5.72
C GLY A 5 -2.26 -13.59 7.06
N GLY A 6 -2.25 -12.76 8.10
CA GLY A 6 -1.69 -13.12 9.41
C GLY A 6 -2.51 -14.17 10.16
N LYS A 7 -3.85 -14.13 10.04
CA LYS A 7 -4.72 -15.18 10.59
C LYS A 7 -4.53 -16.50 9.86
N ILE A 8 -4.52 -16.47 8.53
CA ILE A 8 -4.31 -17.67 7.69
C ILE A 8 -2.94 -18.29 7.96
N TYR A 9 -1.89 -17.47 8.05
CA TYR A 9 -0.55 -17.91 8.41
C TYR A 9 -0.52 -18.58 9.78
N ALA A 10 -1.07 -17.92 10.81
CA ALA A 10 -1.05 -18.44 12.18
C ALA A 10 -1.81 -19.77 12.28
N GLU A 11 -3.02 -19.84 11.72
CA GLU A 11 -3.85 -21.05 11.73
C GLU A 11 -3.17 -22.21 11.00
N LEU A 12 -2.61 -21.96 9.81
CA LEU A 12 -1.98 -23.00 9.01
C LEU A 12 -0.62 -23.45 9.58
N SER A 13 0.20 -22.52 10.09
CA SER A 13 1.47 -22.87 10.75
C SER A 13 1.22 -23.72 12.00
N GLU A 14 0.24 -23.34 12.83
CA GLU A 14 -0.09 -24.11 14.04
C GLU A 14 -0.66 -25.49 13.67
N SER A 15 -1.50 -25.56 12.63
CA SER A 15 -2.04 -26.83 12.14
C SER A 15 -0.95 -27.75 11.62
N LEU A 16 0.01 -27.24 10.83
CA LEU A 16 1.14 -28.02 10.31
C LEU A 16 2.05 -28.54 11.43
N GLU A 17 2.28 -27.74 12.48
CA GLU A 17 3.08 -28.18 13.62
C GLU A 17 2.37 -29.28 14.42
N ARG A 18 1.07 -29.09 14.71
CA ARG A 18 0.26 -30.12 15.39
C ARG A 18 0.21 -31.42 14.59
N MET A 19 0.12 -31.34 13.27
CA MET A 19 0.18 -32.52 12.40
C MET A 19 1.56 -33.19 12.45
N ALA A 20 2.66 -32.42 12.42
CA ALA A 20 4.01 -32.97 12.53
C ALA A 20 4.23 -33.70 13.88
N ASP A 21 3.73 -33.12 14.97
CA ASP A 21 3.79 -33.72 16.31
C ASP A 21 2.91 -34.97 16.43
N GLY A 22 1.74 -34.97 15.79
CA GLY A 22 0.88 -36.15 15.68
C GLY A 22 1.56 -37.29 14.93
N ILE A 23 2.18 -36.99 13.78
CA ILE A 23 2.96 -37.97 13.01
C ILE A 23 4.08 -38.54 13.87
N GLU A 24 4.82 -37.69 14.60
CA GLU A 24 5.91 -38.15 15.46
C GLU A 24 5.44 -39.15 16.54
N LYS A 25 4.24 -38.94 17.11
CA LYS A 25 3.66 -39.82 18.14
C LYS A 25 3.10 -41.13 17.60
N HIS A 26 2.50 -41.11 16.41
CA HIS A 26 1.76 -42.24 15.85
C HIS A 26 2.50 -42.98 14.72
N SER A 27 3.70 -42.53 14.34
CA SER A 27 4.50 -43.08 13.22
C SER A 27 4.88 -44.55 13.34
N SER A 28 4.77 -45.15 14.52
CA SER A 28 5.08 -46.57 14.78
C SER A 28 3.86 -47.50 14.73
N GLU A 29 2.66 -46.98 14.45
CA GLU A 29 1.44 -47.80 14.34
C GLU A 29 1.41 -48.64 13.06
N GLU A 30 0.84 -49.85 13.15
CA GLU A 30 0.95 -50.91 12.13
C GLU A 30 0.34 -50.51 10.76
N ASP A 31 -0.70 -49.68 10.77
CA ASP A 31 -1.40 -49.17 9.58
C ASP A 31 -1.05 -47.69 9.27
N PHE A 32 0.02 -47.13 9.85
CA PHE A 32 0.34 -45.72 9.67
C PHE A 32 0.86 -45.43 8.24
N PRO A 33 0.33 -44.41 7.52
CA PRO A 33 0.75 -44.13 6.16
C PRO A 33 2.24 -43.71 6.06
N PRO A 34 3.11 -44.46 5.36
CA PRO A 34 4.54 -44.14 5.29
C PRO A 34 4.83 -42.87 4.46
N SER A 35 3.87 -42.40 3.67
CA SER A 35 3.97 -41.15 2.91
C SER A 35 3.91 -39.91 3.80
N LEU A 36 3.36 -40.01 5.01
CA LEU A 36 3.22 -38.91 5.96
C LEU A 36 4.48 -38.81 6.84
N THR A 37 5.38 -37.92 6.44
CA THR A 37 6.65 -37.70 7.15
C THR A 37 6.68 -36.35 7.83
N LYS A 38 7.09 -36.28 9.10
CA LYS A 38 7.25 -35.02 9.85
C LYS A 38 8.18 -34.02 9.17
N VAL A 39 9.22 -34.54 8.50
CA VAL A 39 10.24 -33.74 7.82
C VAL A 39 9.60 -32.83 6.76
N LYS A 40 8.76 -33.40 5.88
CA LYS A 40 8.05 -32.64 4.85
C LYS A 40 7.14 -31.56 5.45
N LEU A 41 6.39 -31.86 6.50
CA LEU A 41 5.50 -30.86 7.12
C LEU A 41 6.28 -29.70 7.75
N ARG A 42 7.39 -29.99 8.44
CA ARG A 42 8.26 -28.95 9.01
C ARG A 42 8.99 -28.14 7.93
N GLU A 43 9.38 -28.77 6.82
CA GLU A 43 9.93 -28.07 5.65
C GLU A 43 8.92 -27.13 5.00
N GLU A 44 7.68 -27.57 4.76
CA GLU A 44 6.62 -26.73 4.19
C GLU A 44 6.24 -25.59 5.14
N ARG A 45 6.20 -25.84 6.46
CA ARG A 45 6.01 -24.79 7.47
C ARG A 45 7.12 -23.74 7.40
N LYS A 46 8.39 -24.18 7.31
CA LYS A 46 9.53 -23.26 7.19
C LYS A 46 9.45 -22.42 5.92
N LYS A 47 9.08 -23.02 4.79
CA LYS A 47 8.86 -22.25 3.54
C LYS A 47 7.78 -21.19 3.73
N LEU A 48 6.67 -21.55 4.40
CA LEU A 48 5.58 -20.62 4.68
C LEU A 48 6.05 -19.44 5.55
N GLU A 49 6.87 -19.70 6.58
CA GLU A 49 7.49 -18.69 7.43
C GLU A 49 8.44 -17.76 6.64
N ASP A 50 9.31 -18.33 5.81
CA ASP A 50 10.22 -17.56 4.94
C ASP A 50 9.45 -16.63 3.99
N PHE A 51 8.35 -17.09 3.42
CA PHE A 51 7.49 -16.27 2.56
C PHE A 51 6.74 -15.18 3.34
N ALA A 52 6.26 -15.49 4.54
CA ALA A 52 5.61 -14.52 5.41
C ALA A 52 6.57 -13.39 5.81
N GLN A 53 7.82 -13.72 6.15
CA GLN A 53 8.85 -12.74 6.46
C GLN A 53 9.15 -11.83 5.25
N LYS A 54 9.40 -12.41 4.07
CA LYS A 54 9.65 -11.63 2.85
C LYS A 54 8.49 -10.70 2.51
N TYR A 55 7.26 -11.16 2.73
CA TYR A 55 6.07 -10.33 2.51
C TYR A 55 6.05 -9.10 3.43
N GLU A 56 6.37 -9.26 4.71
CA GLU A 56 6.43 -8.13 5.66
C GLU A 56 7.59 -7.17 5.35
N GLU A 57 8.73 -7.69 4.90
CA GLU A 57 9.86 -6.88 4.44
C GLU A 57 9.45 -6.00 3.25
N VAL A 58 8.86 -6.60 2.20
CA VAL A 58 8.39 -5.86 1.02
C VAL A 58 7.28 -4.86 1.37
N LEU A 59 6.36 -5.21 2.27
CA LEU A 59 5.35 -4.26 2.75
C LEU A 59 5.97 -3.05 3.44
N THR A 60 7.01 -3.27 4.23
CA THR A 60 7.72 -2.21 4.94
C THR A 60 8.43 -1.29 3.95
N GLU A 61 9.14 -1.87 2.98
CA GLU A 61 9.78 -1.12 1.89
C GLU A 61 8.77 -0.32 1.07
N ALA A 62 7.61 -0.91 0.74
CA ALA A 62 6.55 -0.24 0.00
C ALA A 62 5.98 0.96 0.78
N ARG A 63 5.84 0.85 2.11
CA ARG A 63 5.41 1.97 2.97
C ARG A 63 6.43 3.10 2.95
N ILE A 64 7.72 2.78 3.13
CA ILE A 64 8.80 3.77 3.09
C ILE A 64 8.84 4.47 1.73
N ALA A 65 8.71 3.72 0.64
CA ALA A 65 8.67 4.28 -0.71
C ALA A 65 7.47 5.21 -0.91
N TYR A 66 6.30 4.84 -0.41
CA TYR A 66 5.10 5.66 -0.45
C TYR A 66 5.26 6.95 0.36
N ASP A 67 5.82 6.88 1.56
CA ASP A 67 6.04 8.06 2.41
C ASP A 67 6.95 9.07 1.69
N ARG A 68 8.09 8.60 1.14
CA ARG A 68 9.00 9.43 0.33
C ARG A 68 8.33 10.05 -0.88
N TYR A 69 7.54 9.27 -1.61
CA TYR A 69 6.76 9.76 -2.74
C TYR A 69 5.80 10.87 -2.29
N SER A 70 5.08 10.66 -1.18
CA SER A 70 4.09 11.61 -0.68
C SER A 70 4.73 12.93 -0.24
N GLU A 71 5.88 12.88 0.43
CA GLU A 71 6.65 14.06 0.82
C GLU A 71 7.11 14.87 -0.40
N LEU A 72 7.66 14.19 -1.40
CA LEU A 72 8.10 14.82 -2.65
C LEU A 72 6.92 15.47 -3.38
N ALA A 73 5.78 14.77 -3.48
CA ALA A 73 4.58 15.29 -4.12
C ALA A 73 4.05 16.54 -3.40
N MET A 74 4.02 16.55 -2.06
CA MET A 74 3.62 17.73 -1.29
C MET A 74 4.58 18.91 -1.50
N ARG A 75 5.90 18.65 -1.51
CA ARG A 75 6.91 19.68 -1.77
C ARG A 75 6.74 20.29 -3.17
N LEU A 76 6.57 19.45 -4.19
CA LEU A 76 6.36 19.90 -5.56
C LEU A 76 5.04 20.67 -5.72
N LYS A 77 3.98 20.23 -5.05
CA LYS A 77 2.70 20.95 -5.02
C LYS A 77 2.84 22.35 -4.41
N LYS A 78 3.60 22.48 -3.32
CA LYS A 78 3.90 23.78 -2.71
C LYS A 78 4.70 24.67 -3.67
N CYS A 79 5.79 24.13 -4.22
CA CYS A 79 6.65 24.85 -5.18
C CYS A 79 5.86 25.32 -6.41
N HIS A 80 5.00 24.47 -6.96
CA HIS A 80 4.09 24.82 -8.05
C HIS A 80 3.11 25.95 -7.66
N SER A 81 2.55 25.91 -6.45
CA SER A 81 1.68 26.98 -5.93
C SER A 81 2.43 28.30 -5.76
N ASP A 82 3.66 28.26 -5.28
CA ASP A 82 4.50 29.44 -5.10
C ASP A 82 4.83 30.08 -6.47
N TYR A 83 5.28 29.27 -7.44
CA TYR A 83 5.52 29.75 -8.80
C TYR A 83 4.26 30.29 -9.47
N LYS A 84 3.13 29.62 -9.31
CA LYS A 84 1.85 30.13 -9.79
C LYS A 84 1.56 31.52 -9.25
N THR A 85 1.75 31.73 -7.95
CA THR A 85 1.51 33.03 -7.28
C THR A 85 2.45 34.11 -7.82
N ILE A 86 3.72 33.78 -8.04
CA ILE A 86 4.72 34.70 -8.61
C ILE A 86 4.33 35.09 -10.04
N LEU A 87 4.00 34.11 -10.90
CA LEU A 87 3.61 34.35 -12.29
C LEU A 87 2.33 35.18 -12.39
N GLU A 88 1.31 34.85 -11.59
CA GLU A 88 0.07 35.62 -11.51
C GLU A 88 0.30 37.04 -11.00
N GLY A 89 1.24 37.24 -10.07
CA GLY A 89 1.62 38.55 -9.56
C GLY A 89 2.36 39.40 -10.60
N PHE A 90 3.26 38.78 -11.37
CA PHE A 90 4.09 39.46 -12.38
C PHE A 90 3.32 39.81 -13.65
N TYR A 91 2.65 38.83 -14.28
CA TYR A 91 1.91 39.03 -15.53
C TYR A 91 0.49 39.58 -15.30
N GLY A 92 -0.01 39.49 -14.07
CA GLY A 92 -1.38 39.80 -13.72
C GLY A 92 -2.32 38.61 -13.97
N LYS A 93 -3.23 38.38 -13.02
CA LYS A 93 -4.15 37.22 -12.98
C LYS A 93 -5.03 37.02 -14.22
N ARG A 94 -5.17 38.03 -15.07
CA ARG A 94 -6.00 37.99 -16.29
C ARG A 94 -5.20 37.84 -17.58
N SER A 95 -3.87 37.84 -17.49
CA SER A 95 -3.02 37.76 -18.67
C SER A 95 -3.16 36.41 -19.36
N GLU A 96 -3.31 36.43 -20.68
CA GLU A 96 -3.37 35.21 -21.48
C GLU A 96 -2.03 34.47 -21.53
N ILE A 97 -0.93 35.17 -21.29
CA ILE A 97 0.43 34.60 -21.18
C ILE A 97 0.50 33.52 -20.09
N LEU A 98 -0.37 33.58 -19.07
CA LEU A 98 -0.45 32.54 -18.04
C LEU A 98 -0.79 31.15 -18.61
N LYS A 99 -1.45 31.06 -19.77
CA LYS A 99 -1.76 29.79 -20.44
C LYS A 99 -0.50 29.05 -20.89
N ASP A 100 0.56 29.78 -21.27
CA ASP A 100 1.84 29.19 -21.71
C ASP A 100 2.53 28.45 -20.55
N PHE A 101 2.22 28.84 -19.31
CA PHE A 101 2.67 28.18 -18.08
C PHE A 101 1.68 27.12 -17.57
N GLY A 102 0.66 26.76 -18.37
CA GLY A 102 -0.40 25.82 -17.97
C GLY A 102 -1.37 26.36 -16.91
N LEU A 103 -1.34 27.67 -16.64
CA LEU A 103 -2.24 28.32 -15.68
C LEU A 103 -3.49 28.84 -16.37
N THR A 104 -4.64 28.69 -15.73
CA THR A 104 -5.90 29.24 -16.25
C THR A 104 -6.06 30.68 -15.78
N PRO A 105 -6.14 31.68 -16.68
CA PRO A 105 -6.37 33.07 -16.30
C PRO A 105 -7.69 33.23 -15.56
N TRP A 106 -7.69 34.10 -14.56
CA TRP A 106 -8.88 34.40 -13.78
C TRP A 106 -9.91 35.14 -14.64
N LYS A 107 -11.06 34.51 -14.88
CA LYS A 107 -12.20 35.15 -15.54
C LYS A 107 -12.99 35.94 -14.49
N PRO A 108 -13.28 37.24 -14.71
CA PRO A 108 -14.19 37.95 -13.83
C PRO A 108 -15.53 37.23 -13.82
N GLY A 109 -15.96 36.78 -12.65
CA GLY A 109 -17.29 36.21 -12.47
C GLY A 109 -18.32 37.26 -12.88
N GLY A 110 -19.11 36.96 -13.93
CA GLY A 110 -20.31 37.74 -14.19
C GLY A 110 -21.14 37.76 -12.91
N ARG A 111 -21.65 38.95 -12.53
CA ARG A 111 -22.62 39.10 -11.43
C ARG A 111 -23.63 37.95 -11.56
N LYS A 112 -23.60 36.99 -10.63
CA LYS A 112 -24.75 36.10 -10.46
C LYS A 112 -25.89 37.03 -10.05
N GLY A 113 -26.79 37.30 -11.00
CA GLY A 113 -28.02 38.02 -10.73
C GLY A 113 -28.68 37.45 -9.47
N ALA A 114 -29.27 38.33 -8.67
CA ALA A 114 -29.93 37.95 -7.43
C ALA A 114 -30.81 36.72 -7.67
N ARG A 115 -30.56 35.65 -6.89
CA ARG A 115 -31.35 34.43 -6.96
C ARG A 115 -32.76 34.80 -6.51
N GLU A 116 -33.71 34.94 -7.45
CA GLU A 116 -35.13 35.07 -7.13
C GLU A 116 -35.51 33.88 -6.25
N LYS A 117 -35.87 34.18 -5.00
CA LYS A 117 -36.45 33.19 -4.11
C LYS A 117 -37.87 32.93 -4.63
N LYS A 118 -38.13 31.71 -5.10
CA LYS A 118 -39.49 31.17 -5.21
C LYS A 118 -39.96 30.71 -3.85
#